data_AF-A0A357CY24-F1
#
_entry.id   AF-A0A357CY24-F1
#
_cell.length_a   1.000
_cell.length_b   1.000
_cell.length_c   1.000
_cell.angle_alpha   90.00
_cell.angle_beta   90.00
_cell.angle_gamma   90.00
#
_symmetry.space_group_name_H-M   'P 1'
#
loop_
_entity.id
_entity.type
_entity.pdbx_description
1 polymer ?
#
loop_
_entity_poly.entity_id
_entity_poly.type
_entity_poly.pdbx_seq_one_letter_code
_entity_poly.pdbx_strand_id
1 'polypeptide(L)'
;MGTNPTKAANNIYCRYRKQAAKYNDKLNSREGAAELLGISPSSLADYELNITKFVPVDKVLLMADLYNAPELKMNYCANECPLGAGHDEMPDMPAERIYIRVKNAIDEIDQSMNTLSDIMDDGIITDDEKSTLKDVKSQFIKSRQRIDEAITVLEKAERSGRF
;
A
#
# COMPACT_ATOMS: atom_id res chain seq x y z
N MET A 1 13.21 27.75 -9.15
CA MET A 1 12.86 27.38 -7.76
C MET A 1 11.40 26.95 -7.76
N GLY A 2 11.11 25.69 -7.47
CA GLY A 2 9.73 25.20 -7.43
C GLY A 2 9.00 25.75 -6.21
N THR A 3 7.85 26.40 -6.42
CA THR A 3 6.99 26.88 -5.34
C THR A 3 6.51 25.72 -4.48
N ASN A 4 6.39 25.94 -3.17
CA ASN A 4 5.77 24.96 -2.30
C ASN A 4 4.26 24.95 -2.59
N PRO A 5 3.68 23.79 -2.92
CA PRO A 5 2.26 23.69 -3.21
C PRO A 5 1.46 24.01 -1.95
N THR A 6 0.51 24.93 -2.04
CA THR A 6 -0.37 25.31 -0.92
C THR A 6 -1.68 24.51 -0.90
N LYS A 7 -2.26 24.21 -2.06
CA LYS A 7 -3.52 23.43 -2.17
C LYS A 7 -3.30 21.91 -2.20
N ALA A 8 -2.22 21.46 -2.83
CA ALA A 8 -1.89 20.03 -2.95
C ALA A 8 -1.00 19.51 -1.81
N ALA A 9 -0.63 20.35 -0.84
CA ALA A 9 0.35 20.03 0.21
C ALA A 9 0.03 18.75 1.00
N ASN A 10 -1.26 18.46 1.16
CA ASN A 10 -1.75 17.34 1.95
C ASN A 10 -1.98 16.07 1.12
N ASN A 11 -1.96 16.14 -0.22
CA ASN A 11 -2.12 14.97 -1.07
C ASN A 11 -0.87 14.09 -1.02
N ILE A 12 -1.09 12.77 -0.99
CA ILE A 12 -0.03 11.79 -0.79
C ILE A 12 1.02 11.78 -1.91
N TYR A 13 0.59 11.87 -3.18
CA TYR A 13 1.49 11.92 -4.33
C TYR A 13 2.37 13.17 -4.30
N CYS A 14 1.80 14.32 -3.93
CA CYS A 14 2.54 15.56 -3.80
C CYS A 14 3.60 15.49 -2.68
N ARG A 15 3.24 14.89 -1.54
CA ARG A 15 4.16 14.73 -0.40
C ARG A 15 5.34 13.84 -0.75
N TYR A 16 5.09 12.66 -1.32
CA TYR A 16 6.16 11.74 -1.71
C TYR A 16 7.03 12.31 -2.83
N ARG A 17 6.46 13.00 -3.81
CA ARG A 17 7.24 13.69 -4.84
C ARG A 17 8.21 14.72 -4.22
N LYS A 18 7.74 15.54 -3.29
CA LYS A 18 8.58 16.55 -2.61
C LYS A 18 9.63 15.92 -1.69
N GLN A 19 9.34 14.75 -1.09
CA GLN A 19 10.35 14.00 -0.34
C GLN A 19 11.43 13.44 -1.26
N ALA A 20 11.03 12.89 -2.41
CA ALA A 20 11.93 12.35 -3.43
C ALA A 20 12.81 13.43 -4.08
N ALA A 21 12.36 14.70 -4.06
CA ALA A 21 13.16 15.83 -4.51
C ALA A 21 14.49 16.01 -3.75
N LYS A 22 14.66 15.38 -2.57
CA LYS A 22 15.95 15.31 -1.86
C LYS A 22 17.01 14.51 -2.62
N TYR A 23 16.58 13.59 -3.47
CA TYR A 23 17.44 12.68 -4.24
C TYR A 23 17.42 12.99 -5.73
N ASN A 24 16.38 13.65 -6.23
CA ASN A 24 16.26 14.06 -7.63
C ASN A 24 15.59 15.45 -7.76
N ASP A 25 16.39 16.48 -8.05
CA ASP A 25 15.94 17.87 -8.12
C ASP A 25 14.79 18.11 -9.12
N LYS A 26 14.69 17.30 -10.19
CA LYS A 26 13.59 17.43 -11.18
C LYS A 26 12.22 17.25 -10.52
N LEU A 27 12.14 16.42 -9.48
CA LEU A 27 10.91 16.14 -8.73
C LEU A 27 10.45 17.32 -7.88
N ASN A 28 11.28 18.35 -7.68
CA ASN A 28 10.87 19.55 -6.97
C ASN A 28 9.77 20.32 -7.74
N SER A 29 9.83 20.30 -9.07
CA SER A 29 8.83 20.90 -9.97
C SER A 29 7.79 19.86 -10.42
N ARG A 30 6.57 20.32 -10.74
CA ARG A 30 5.55 19.44 -11.30
C ARG A 30 5.90 19.08 -12.75
N GLU A 31 6.49 20.01 -13.46
CA GLU A 31 6.93 19.90 -14.85
C GLU A 31 8.00 18.82 -14.99
N GLY A 32 9.05 18.86 -14.16
CA GLY A 32 10.12 17.87 -14.18
C GLY A 32 9.66 16.47 -13.74
N ALA A 33 8.73 16.38 -12.79
CA ALA A 33 8.14 15.09 -12.42
C ALA A 33 7.24 14.51 -13.51
N ALA A 34 6.42 15.35 -14.16
CA ALA A 34 5.55 14.93 -15.26
C ALA A 34 6.35 14.43 -16.47
N GLU A 35 7.49 15.08 -16.79
CA GLU A 35 8.44 14.62 -17.80
C GLU A 35 8.93 13.19 -17.48
N LEU A 36 9.38 12.95 -16.25
CA LEU A 36 9.90 11.65 -15.82
C LEU A 36 8.82 10.55 -15.77
N LEU A 37 7.58 10.92 -15.47
CA LEU A 37 6.43 10.01 -15.45
C LEU A 37 5.79 9.79 -16.83
N GLY A 38 6.23 10.52 -17.86
CA GLY A 38 5.65 10.44 -19.21
C GLY A 38 4.19 10.89 -19.26
N ILE A 39 3.80 11.87 -18.45
CA ILE A 39 2.43 12.42 -18.39
C ILE A 39 2.46 13.95 -18.58
N SER A 40 1.30 14.55 -18.83
CA SER A 40 1.22 16.01 -18.88
C SER A 40 1.32 16.62 -17.47
N PRO A 41 1.93 17.81 -17.30
CA PRO A 41 1.95 18.50 -16.01
C PRO A 41 0.54 18.79 -15.45
N SER A 42 -0.45 18.98 -16.33
CA SER A 42 -1.86 19.10 -15.94
C SER A 42 -2.42 17.81 -15.37
N SER A 43 -2.12 16.65 -15.97
CA SER A 43 -2.56 15.36 -15.42
C SER A 43 -1.96 15.12 -14.03
N LEU A 44 -0.68 15.43 -13.84
CA LEU A 44 -0.06 15.33 -12.51
C LEU A 44 -0.68 16.32 -11.51
N ALA A 45 -1.09 17.51 -11.97
CA ALA A 45 -1.81 18.47 -11.15
C ALA A 45 -3.16 17.91 -10.70
N ASP A 46 -3.90 17.27 -11.61
CA ASP A 46 -5.21 16.69 -11.31
C ASP A 46 -5.11 15.55 -10.29
N TYR A 47 -4.03 14.76 -10.34
CA TYR A 47 -3.74 13.72 -9.34
C TYR A 47 -3.44 14.35 -7.97
N GLU A 48 -2.55 15.34 -7.93
CA GLU A 48 -2.13 16.00 -6.69
C GLU A 48 -3.22 16.87 -6.05
N LEU A 49 -4.21 17.30 -6.82
CA LEU A 49 -5.34 18.12 -6.34
C LEU A 49 -6.58 17.29 -6.03
N ASN A 50 -6.52 15.95 -6.08
CA ASN A 50 -7.65 15.04 -5.91
C ASN A 50 -8.82 15.32 -6.88
N ILE A 51 -8.52 15.87 -8.07
CA ILE A 51 -9.52 16.10 -9.13
C ILE A 51 -9.81 14.77 -9.83
N THR A 52 -8.77 13.96 -10.05
CA THR A 52 -8.92 12.62 -10.60
C THR A 52 -9.45 11.68 -9.53
N LYS A 53 -10.63 11.10 -9.77
CA LYS A 53 -11.30 10.19 -8.82
C LYS A 53 -10.50 8.92 -8.55
N PHE A 54 -9.88 8.35 -9.58
CA PHE A 54 -9.06 7.15 -9.50
C PHE A 54 -7.81 7.38 -10.35
N VAL A 55 -6.65 7.52 -9.72
CA VAL A 55 -5.40 7.60 -10.47
C VAL A 55 -5.16 6.26 -11.16
N PRO A 56 -4.76 6.22 -12.44
CA PRO A 56 -4.49 4.95 -13.12
C PRO A 56 -3.39 4.16 -12.40
N VAL A 57 -3.61 2.85 -12.22
CA VAL A 57 -2.73 1.97 -11.43
C VAL A 57 -1.30 1.97 -11.96
N ASP A 58 -1.13 1.98 -13.29
CA ASP A 58 0.19 2.05 -13.93
C ASP A 58 0.96 3.31 -13.52
N LYS A 59 0.27 4.46 -13.37
CA LYS A 59 0.88 5.71 -12.94
C LYS A 59 1.28 5.68 -11.47
N VAL A 60 0.48 5.05 -10.62
CA VAL A 60 0.82 4.88 -9.20
C VAL A 60 2.05 4.00 -9.04
N LEU A 61 2.15 2.91 -9.79
CA LEU A 61 3.35 2.05 -9.81
C LEU A 61 4.59 2.84 -10.23
N LEU A 62 4.50 3.60 -11.33
CA LEU A 62 5.60 4.46 -11.77
C LEU A 62 5.98 5.51 -10.73
N MET A 63 5.01 6.13 -10.04
CA MET A 63 5.27 7.07 -8.96
C MET A 63 5.94 6.41 -7.75
N ALA A 64 5.50 5.22 -7.35
CA ALA A 64 6.09 4.48 -6.24
C ALA A 64 7.57 4.15 -6.50
N ASP A 65 7.91 3.82 -7.75
CA ASP A 65 9.30 3.58 -8.15
C ASP A 65 10.10 4.87 -8.26
N LEU A 66 9.57 5.88 -8.97
CA LEU A 66 10.26 7.14 -9.20
C LEU A 66 10.49 7.94 -7.91
N TYR A 67 9.53 7.90 -6.97
CA TYR A 67 9.61 8.62 -5.71
C TYR A 67 10.32 7.85 -4.61
N ASN A 68 10.76 6.62 -4.88
CA ASN A 68 11.31 5.71 -3.89
C ASN A 68 10.37 5.54 -2.67
N ALA A 69 9.08 5.33 -2.95
CA ALA A 69 8.01 5.29 -1.96
C ALA A 69 7.09 4.09 -2.22
N PRO A 70 7.52 2.85 -1.91
CA PRO A 70 6.70 1.66 -2.12
C PRO A 70 5.37 1.70 -1.34
N GLU A 71 5.29 2.49 -0.26
CA GLU A 71 4.08 2.69 0.55
C GLU A 71 2.91 3.31 -0.24
N LEU A 72 3.20 4.00 -1.36
CA LEU A 72 2.17 4.52 -2.26
C LEU A 72 1.28 3.42 -2.82
N LYS A 73 1.83 2.23 -3.08
CA LYS A 73 1.06 1.08 -3.60
C LYS A 73 -0.01 0.67 -2.58
N MET A 74 0.38 0.54 -1.32
CA MET A 74 -0.52 0.12 -0.25
C MET A 74 -1.57 1.19 0.06
N ASN A 75 -1.18 2.47 0.09
CA ASN A 75 -2.14 3.56 0.29
C ASN A 75 -3.17 3.63 -0.84
N TYR A 76 -2.73 3.44 -2.10
CA TYR A 76 -3.64 3.36 -3.24
C TYR A 76 -4.64 2.21 -3.09
N CYS A 77 -4.16 1.01 -2.73
CA CYS A 77 -5.04 -0.14 -2.51
C CYS A 77 -6.06 0.10 -1.39
N ALA A 78 -5.70 0.83 -0.33
CA ALA A 78 -6.59 1.12 0.79
C ALA A 78 -7.63 2.22 0.49
N ASN A 79 -7.25 3.26 -0.24
CA ASN A 79 -8.05 4.50 -0.35
C ASN A 79 -8.63 4.79 -1.73
N GLU A 80 -7.99 4.31 -2.80
CA GLU A 80 -8.32 4.72 -4.17
C GLU A 80 -8.74 3.53 -5.05
N CYS A 81 -8.16 2.34 -4.83
CA CYS A 81 -8.41 1.19 -5.68
C CYS A 81 -9.89 0.78 -5.59
N PRO A 82 -10.63 0.72 -6.72
CA PRO A 82 -12.03 0.30 -6.72
C PRO A 82 -12.20 -1.19 -6.34
N LEU A 83 -11.11 -1.96 -6.38
CA LEU A 83 -11.05 -3.37 -5.97
C LEU A 83 -10.51 -3.55 -4.54
N GLY A 84 -10.21 -2.47 -3.81
CA GLY A 84 -9.48 -2.42 -2.54
C GLY A 84 -10.11 -3.13 -1.34
N ALA A 85 -10.94 -4.14 -1.55
CA ALA A 85 -11.57 -4.93 -0.52
C ALA A 85 -10.51 -5.60 0.38
N GLY A 86 -10.34 -5.06 1.59
CA GLY A 86 -9.56 -5.67 2.66
C GLY A 86 -8.09 -5.25 2.74
N HIS A 87 -7.72 -4.06 2.26
CA HIS A 87 -6.43 -3.44 2.56
C HIS A 87 -6.64 -2.23 3.48
N ASP A 88 -6.02 -2.21 4.66
CA ASP A 88 -5.92 -0.96 5.43
C ASP A 88 -4.72 -0.13 4.96
N GLU A 89 -4.69 1.13 5.36
CA GLU A 89 -3.52 1.98 5.15
C GLU A 89 -2.27 1.40 5.82
N MET A 90 -1.12 1.66 5.19
CA MET A 90 0.19 1.35 5.77
C MET A 90 0.33 2.01 7.15
N PRO A 91 0.52 1.22 8.22
CA PRO A 91 0.64 1.80 9.55
C PRO A 91 2.00 2.49 9.71
N ASP A 92 2.02 3.68 10.30
CA ASP A 92 3.26 4.36 10.65
C ASP A 92 3.87 3.71 11.90
N MET A 93 4.78 2.75 11.70
CA MET A 93 5.44 2.02 12.79
C MET A 93 6.86 1.59 12.42
N PRO A 94 7.73 1.38 13.43
CA PRO A 94 9.09 0.89 13.21
C PRO A 94 9.11 -0.53 12.61
N ALA A 95 10.16 -0.84 11.86
CA ALA A 95 10.34 -2.14 11.20
C ALA A 95 10.29 -3.32 12.18
N GLU A 96 10.79 -3.15 13.41
CA GLU A 96 10.77 -4.17 14.46
C GLU A 96 9.33 -4.53 14.87
N ARG A 97 8.42 -3.55 14.87
CA ARG A 97 7.02 -3.79 15.20
C ARG A 97 6.30 -4.54 14.09
N ILE A 98 6.68 -4.31 12.84
CA ILE A 98 6.17 -5.04 11.67
C ILE A 98 6.62 -6.50 11.72
N TYR A 99 7.89 -6.75 12.08
CA TYR A 99 8.39 -8.11 12.30
C TYR A 99 7.55 -8.86 13.35
N ILE A 100 7.23 -8.23 14.48
CA ILE A 100 6.37 -8.83 15.52
C ILE A 100 4.97 -9.13 14.97
N ARG A 101 4.37 -8.23 14.18
CA ARG A 101 3.06 -8.45 13.56
C ARG A 101 3.06 -9.65 12.61
N VAL A 102 4.10 -9.80 11.80
CA VAL A 102 4.27 -10.97 10.92
C VAL A 102 4.42 -12.24 11.76
N LYS A 103 5.23 -12.20 12.82
CA LYS A 103 5.41 -13.37 13.69
C LYS A 103 4.07 -13.81 14.32
N ASN A 104 3.26 -12.87 14.80
CA ASN A 104 1.93 -13.17 15.32
C ASN A 104 0.98 -13.70 14.23
N ALA A 105 1.12 -13.22 12.99
CA ALA A 105 0.32 -13.69 11.86
C ALA A 105 0.58 -15.16 11.54
N ILE A 106 1.82 -15.65 11.71
CA ILE A 106 2.15 -17.07 11.50
C ILE A 106 1.33 -17.94 12.46
N ASP A 107 1.33 -17.57 13.75
CA ASP A 107 0.61 -18.34 14.77
C ASP A 107 -0.92 -18.30 14.53
N GLU A 108 -1.46 -17.16 14.07
CA GLU A 108 -2.87 -17.02 13.67
C GLU A 108 -3.22 -17.85 12.42
N ILE A 109 -2.31 -17.92 11.45
CA ILE A 109 -2.45 -18.75 10.24
C ILE A 109 -2.52 -20.22 10.64
N ASP A 110 -1.60 -20.70 11.48
CA ASP A 110 -1.58 -22.10 11.91
C ASP A 110 -2.89 -22.49 12.61
N GLN A 111 -3.40 -21.63 13.49
CA GLN A 111 -4.71 -21.84 14.13
C GLN A 111 -5.85 -21.87 13.11
N SER A 112 -5.86 -20.94 12.16
CA SER A 112 -6.88 -20.87 11.11
C SER A 112 -6.84 -22.09 10.19
N MET A 113 -5.66 -22.65 9.92
CA MET A 113 -5.47 -23.85 9.11
C MET A 113 -6.00 -25.10 9.83
N ASN A 114 -5.80 -25.22 11.14
CA ASN A 114 -6.38 -26.32 11.92
C ASN A 114 -7.91 -26.27 11.88
N THR A 115 -8.52 -25.10 12.16
CA THR A 115 -9.97 -24.92 12.07
C THR A 115 -10.51 -25.23 10.67
N LEU A 116 -9.78 -24.82 9.62
CA LEU A 116 -10.17 -25.13 8.26
C LEU A 116 -10.09 -26.63 7.96
N SER A 117 -9.07 -27.32 8.49
CA SER A 117 -8.94 -28.78 8.36
C SER A 117 -10.13 -29.50 8.97
N ASP A 118 -10.60 -29.07 10.13
CA ASP A 118 -11.77 -29.67 10.81
C ASP A 118 -13.05 -29.50 9.96
N ILE A 119 -13.27 -28.31 9.40
CA ILE A 119 -14.41 -28.02 8.50
C ILE A 119 -14.33 -28.81 7.19
N MET A 120 -13.12 -29.09 6.71
CA MET A 120 -12.91 -29.78 5.44
C MET A 120 -12.91 -31.31 5.56
N ASP A 121 -12.98 -31.87 6.77
CA ASP A 121 -12.84 -33.31 7.02
C ASP A 121 -13.93 -34.14 6.32
N ASP A 122 -15.17 -33.65 6.32
CA ASP A 122 -16.31 -34.30 5.64
C ASP A 122 -16.60 -33.75 4.23
N GLY A 123 -15.97 -32.63 3.87
CA GLY A 123 -16.14 -31.93 2.61
C GLY A 123 -17.48 -31.21 2.41
N ILE A 124 -18.30 -31.06 3.47
CA ILE A 124 -19.64 -30.45 3.39
C ILE A 124 -19.73 -29.29 4.37
N ILE A 125 -19.87 -28.07 3.84
CA ILE A 125 -20.03 -26.88 4.69
C ILE A 125 -21.47 -26.82 5.23
N THR A 126 -21.64 -27.00 6.53
CA THR A 126 -22.93 -26.85 7.23
C THR A 126 -23.31 -25.39 7.45
N ASP A 127 -24.57 -25.11 7.82
CA ASP A 127 -25.04 -23.75 8.07
C ASP A 127 -24.37 -23.10 9.29
N ASP A 128 -24.00 -23.89 10.29
CA ASP A 128 -23.25 -23.46 11.47
C ASP A 128 -21.78 -23.15 11.14
N GLU A 129 -21.14 -23.94 10.28
CA GLU A 129 -19.76 -23.73 9.84
C GLU A 129 -19.58 -22.51 8.92
N LYS A 130 -20.64 -22.05 8.24
CA LYS A 130 -20.57 -20.82 7.43
C LYS A 130 -20.10 -19.61 8.21
N SER A 131 -20.40 -19.56 9.52
CA SER A 131 -19.93 -18.49 10.40
C SER A 131 -18.42 -18.60 10.63
N THR A 132 -17.96 -19.78 11.07
CA THR A 132 -16.55 -20.10 11.29
C THR A 132 -15.70 -19.92 10.03
N LEU A 133 -16.22 -20.32 8.87
CA LEU A 133 -15.54 -20.17 7.57
C LEU A 133 -15.34 -18.70 7.19
N LYS A 134 -16.30 -17.82 7.51
CA LYS A 134 -16.13 -16.38 7.32
C LYS A 134 -15.06 -15.81 8.24
N ASP A 135 -14.99 -16.28 9.48
CA ASP A 135 -13.97 -15.85 10.44
C ASP A 135 -12.57 -16.29 9.99
N VAL A 136 -12.40 -17.56 9.61
CA VAL A 136 -11.16 -18.09 9.02
C VAL A 136 -10.73 -17.27 7.80
N LYS A 137 -11.67 -17.00 6.87
CA LYS A 137 -11.41 -16.14 5.71
C LYS A 137 -10.94 -14.74 6.12
N SER A 138 -11.58 -14.14 7.12
CA SER A 138 -11.21 -12.82 7.65
C SER A 138 -9.81 -12.82 8.25
N GLN A 139 -9.43 -13.86 9.00
CA GLN A 139 -8.09 -14.00 9.56
C GLN A 139 -7.01 -14.14 8.47
N PHE A 140 -7.28 -14.88 7.40
CA PHE A 140 -6.34 -14.95 6.26
C PHE A 140 -6.17 -13.60 5.56
N ILE A 141 -7.25 -12.83 5.39
CA ILE A 141 -7.17 -11.48 4.79
C ILE A 141 -6.30 -10.57 5.67
N LYS A 142 -6.50 -10.57 6.99
CA LYS A 142 -5.68 -9.78 7.93
C LYS A 142 -4.22 -10.22 7.95
N SER A 143 -3.98 -11.53 7.89
CA SER A 143 -2.62 -12.08 7.88
C SER A 143 -1.89 -11.72 6.60
N ARG A 144 -2.56 -11.80 5.44
CA ARG A 144 -2.04 -11.33 4.15
C ARG A 144 -1.59 -9.87 4.23
N GLN A 145 -2.42 -9.02 4.81
CA GLN A 145 -2.10 -7.60 4.95
C GLN A 145 -0.84 -7.36 5.79
N ARG A 146 -0.66 -8.08 6.90
CA ARG A 146 0.57 -7.98 7.73
C ARG A 146 1.82 -8.39 6.96
N ILE A 147 1.70 -9.35 6.04
CA ILE A 147 2.80 -9.76 5.15
C ILE A 147 3.07 -8.67 4.11
N ASP A 148 2.04 -8.09 3.50
CA ASP A 148 2.17 -6.99 2.54
C ASP A 148 2.85 -5.75 3.17
N GLU A 149 2.50 -5.42 4.43
CA GLU A 149 3.19 -4.39 5.23
C GLU A 149 4.70 -4.66 5.32
N ALA A 150 5.07 -5.91 5.63
CA ALA A 150 6.46 -6.31 5.76
C ALA A 150 7.21 -6.29 4.43
N ILE A 151 6.60 -6.77 3.35
CA ILE A 151 7.17 -6.68 1.99
C ILE A 151 7.47 -5.22 1.65
N THR A 152 6.53 -4.30 1.92
CA THR A 152 6.71 -2.89 1.62
C THR A 152 7.87 -2.25 2.38
N VAL A 153 8.08 -2.64 3.65
CA VAL A 153 9.24 -2.19 4.44
C VAL A 153 10.55 -2.80 3.97
N LEU A 154 10.54 -4.07 3.56
CA LEU A 154 11.70 -4.72 2.95
C LEU A 154 12.08 -4.04 1.62
N GLU A 155 11.11 -3.75 0.74
CA GLU A 155 11.35 -3.00 -0.51
C GLU A 155 11.99 -1.64 -0.24
N LYS A 156 11.51 -0.92 0.79
CA LYS A 156 12.10 0.37 1.19
C LYS A 156 13.51 0.22 1.73
N ALA A 157 13.76 -0.82 2.51
CA ALA A 157 15.08 -1.09 3.06
C ALA A 157 16.09 -1.45 1.98
N GLU A 158 15.70 -2.26 1.00
CA GLU A 158 16.51 -2.58 -0.19
C GLU A 158 16.90 -1.31 -0.97
N ARG A 159 15.95 -0.39 -1.16
CA ARG A 159 16.19 0.83 -1.94
C ARG A 159 17.00 1.89 -1.18
N SER A 160 16.87 1.95 0.14
CA SER A 160 17.52 2.99 0.96
C SER A 160 18.79 2.52 1.69
N GLY A 161 19.04 1.21 1.72
CA GLY A 161 20.17 0.60 2.42
C GLY A 161 20.05 0.58 3.95
N ARG A 162 18.86 0.86 4.49
CA ARG A 162 18.57 0.92 5.94
C ARG A 162 17.10 0.60 6.20
N PHE A 163 16.80 0.04 7.37
CA PHE A 163 15.42 -0.12 7.85
C PHE A 163 14.81 1.22 8.29
#